data_AF-A0A957TBZ4-F1
#
_entry.id   AF-A0A957TBZ4-F1
#
_cell.length_a   1.000
_cell.length_b   1.000
_cell.length_c   1.000
_cell.angle_alpha   90.00
_cell.angle_beta   90.00
_cell.angle_gamma   90.00
#
_symmetry.space_group_name_H-M   'P 1'
#
loop_
_entity.id
_entity.type
_entity.pdbx_description
1 polymer ?
#
loop_
_entity_poly.entity_id
_entity_poly.type
_entity_poly.pdbx_seq_one_letter_code
_entity_poly.pdbx_strand_id
1 'polypeptide(L)'
;METKNENKTPILEVAWRKFAMYDDTSVKRTASFINLRRWIVTLGVMATLLSILTTIYPKDSAIFPAIGALILKYLLVATPILASLLAAYTNEFFSTGDWLVARAGAEEVLKDIYLYRTVLKKNPKRREWLERRLEKVQRSVYRGMNGELVMDTFKGEVPPAPRFSPGDSNSDNGFDDLIGEQYFKYRLENELNWHIRKITVKQRERTRVQLLIYTSGAVGAVLAAIGDGLTIWVALTAAFTSALLGWQQLKNLELVVRNYSKVIMELGIIANHWKNLEAEERTQTEVNRMVRGTEDILWSRNVEYIKSMQEALKDSSLDEEARLINNVIEEQREADARFRKSLTDSITGQTEEALEKVTDDLSDQFEEILGTLAEEASSDVVQAELASMREALQDFAAKMVQRFDLSNSLQKIADDYKEVTVTGETPRGVLNNLLASYPKTNDVKG
;
A
#
# COMPACT_ATOMS: atom_id res chain seq x y z
N MET A 1 36.48 -38.27 -16.53
CA MET A 1 35.41 -37.65 -15.71
C MET A 1 34.09 -38.05 -16.33
N GLU A 2 33.53 -39.16 -15.86
CA GLU A 2 32.20 -39.61 -16.28
C GLU A 2 31.18 -38.68 -15.63
N THR A 3 30.45 -37.92 -16.45
CA THR A 3 29.30 -37.15 -16.01
C THR A 3 28.28 -38.12 -15.44
N LYS A 4 28.08 -38.11 -14.11
CA LYS A 4 26.91 -38.73 -13.46
C LYS A 4 25.68 -38.28 -14.24
N ASN A 5 25.09 -39.18 -15.02
CA ASN A 5 23.74 -39.00 -15.52
C ASN A 5 22.82 -38.97 -14.29
N GLU A 6 22.55 -37.77 -13.77
CA GLU A 6 21.43 -37.58 -12.85
C GLU A 6 20.19 -38.17 -13.52
N ASN A 7 19.55 -39.13 -12.83
CA ASN A 7 18.36 -39.82 -13.31
C ASN A 7 17.16 -38.84 -13.33
N LYS A 8 17.18 -37.89 -14.27
CA LYS A 8 16.10 -36.92 -14.47
C LYS A 8 14.89 -37.69 -14.97
N THR A 9 13.90 -37.87 -14.09
CA THR A 9 12.64 -38.50 -14.48
C THR A 9 11.93 -37.57 -15.48
N PRO A 10 11.63 -38.00 -16.72
CA PRO A 10 11.13 -37.09 -17.76
C PRO A 10 9.84 -36.34 -17.38
N ILE A 11 8.93 -36.99 -16.64
CA ILE A 11 7.67 -36.35 -16.20
C ILE A 11 7.91 -35.22 -15.18
N LEU A 12 8.93 -35.36 -14.32
CA LEU A 12 9.28 -34.32 -13.36
C LEU A 12 9.93 -33.12 -14.06
N GLU A 13 10.72 -33.36 -15.10
CA GLU A 13 11.26 -32.26 -15.90
C GLU A 13 10.15 -31.44 -16.56
N VAL A 14 9.15 -32.12 -17.14
CA VAL A 14 7.98 -31.44 -17.71
C VAL A 14 7.23 -30.64 -16.63
N ALA A 15 7.02 -31.23 -15.46
CA ALA A 15 6.36 -30.55 -14.34
C ALA A 15 7.14 -29.31 -13.90
N TRP A 16 8.45 -29.42 -13.70
CA TRP A 16 9.30 -28.29 -13.31
C TRP A 16 9.34 -27.19 -14.37
N ARG A 17 9.37 -27.54 -15.66
CA ARG A 17 9.31 -26.54 -16.74
C ARG A 17 7.96 -25.81 -16.75
N LYS A 18 6.86 -26.51 -16.51
CA LYS A 18 5.53 -25.90 -16.40
C LYS A 18 5.45 -24.99 -15.18
N PHE A 19 5.94 -25.44 -14.02
CA PHE A 19 6.08 -24.61 -12.82
C PHE A 19 6.86 -23.34 -13.12
N ALA A 20 8.07 -23.46 -13.68
CA ALA A 20 8.95 -22.33 -13.96
C ALA A 20 8.33 -21.33 -14.95
N MET A 21 7.64 -21.82 -15.99
CA MET A 21 6.92 -20.99 -16.95
C MET A 21 5.80 -20.19 -16.29
N TYR A 22 5.00 -20.84 -15.43
CA TYR A 22 3.91 -20.19 -14.70
C TYR A 22 4.42 -19.20 -13.64
N ASP A 23 5.45 -19.57 -12.89
CA ASP A 23 6.06 -18.73 -11.85
C ASP A 23 6.69 -17.47 -12.47
N ASP A 24 7.52 -17.61 -13.50
CA ASP A 24 8.15 -16.50 -14.22
C ASP A 24 7.12 -15.55 -14.85
N THR A 25 6.09 -16.11 -15.50
CA THR A 25 4.97 -15.32 -16.05
C THR A 25 4.27 -14.54 -14.95
N SER A 26 3.99 -15.18 -13.81
CA SER A 26 3.33 -14.52 -12.69
C SER A 26 4.17 -13.36 -12.14
N VAL A 27 5.48 -13.56 -11.96
CA VAL A 27 6.39 -12.54 -11.41
C VAL A 27 6.51 -11.34 -12.36
N LYS A 28 6.75 -11.58 -13.65
CA LYS A 28 6.90 -10.52 -14.66
C LYS A 28 5.63 -9.68 -14.80
N ARG A 29 4.46 -10.34 -14.90
CA ARG A 29 3.18 -9.64 -15.05
C ARG A 29 2.78 -8.91 -13.77
N THR A 30 3.02 -9.48 -12.58
CA THR A 30 2.82 -8.78 -11.30
C THR A 30 3.66 -7.51 -11.21
N ALA A 31 4.94 -7.58 -11.55
CA ALA A 31 5.83 -6.42 -11.53
C ALA A 31 5.37 -5.33 -12.51
N SER A 32 4.95 -5.74 -13.71
CA SER A 32 4.42 -4.82 -14.73
C SER A 32 3.16 -4.10 -14.25
N PHE A 33 2.20 -4.85 -13.69
CA PHE A 33 0.96 -4.30 -13.11
C PHE A 33 1.26 -3.29 -11.99
N ILE A 34 2.10 -3.66 -11.03
CA ILE A 34 2.46 -2.79 -9.90
C ILE A 34 3.19 -1.53 -10.38
N ASN A 35 4.07 -1.64 -11.38
CA ASN A 35 4.77 -0.49 -11.95
C ASN A 35 3.81 0.46 -12.67
N LEU A 36 2.84 -0.04 -13.42
CA LEU A 36 1.83 0.78 -14.09
C LEU A 36 0.95 1.53 -13.07
N ARG A 37 0.44 0.84 -12.05
CA ARG A 37 -0.33 1.48 -10.97
C ARG A 37 0.49 2.55 -10.24
N ARG A 38 1.78 2.30 -9.99
CA ARG A 38 2.69 3.30 -9.40
C ARG A 38 2.77 4.57 -10.26
N TRP A 39 2.85 4.43 -11.59
CA TRP A 39 2.86 5.58 -12.50
C TRP A 39 1.54 6.33 -12.49
N ILE A 40 0.40 5.65 -12.49
CA ILE A 40 -0.93 6.28 -12.40
C ILE A 40 -1.04 7.14 -11.14
N VAL A 41 -0.70 6.58 -9.98
CA VAL A 41 -0.70 7.29 -8.69
C VAL A 41 0.26 8.49 -8.71
N THR A 42 1.47 8.30 -9.27
CA THR A 42 2.46 9.38 -9.38
C THR A 42 1.95 10.52 -10.26
N LEU A 43 1.33 10.20 -11.40
CA LEU A 43 0.73 11.19 -12.30
C LEU A 43 -0.43 11.94 -11.62
N GLY A 44 -1.23 11.26 -10.80
CA GLY A 44 -2.29 11.90 -10.01
C GLY A 44 -1.72 12.99 -9.08
N VAL A 45 -0.70 12.67 -8.29
CA VAL A 45 -0.05 13.64 -7.39
C VAL A 45 0.65 14.76 -8.19
N MET A 46 1.30 14.42 -9.31
CA MET A 46 1.93 15.43 -10.17
C MET A 46 0.91 16.38 -10.80
N ALA A 47 -0.30 15.92 -11.15
CA ALA A 47 -1.35 16.78 -11.66
C ALA A 47 -1.74 17.85 -10.63
N THR A 48 -1.90 17.45 -9.36
CA THR A 48 -2.15 18.38 -8.25
C THR A 48 -1.02 19.39 -8.08
N LEU A 49 0.23 18.92 -8.10
CA LEU A 49 1.40 19.80 -8.03
C LEU A 49 1.44 20.81 -9.19
N LEU A 50 1.21 20.34 -10.42
CA LEU A 50 1.19 21.20 -11.60
C LEU A 50 0.06 22.23 -11.53
N SER A 51 -1.11 21.84 -11.01
CA SER A 51 -2.24 22.76 -10.80
C SER A 51 -1.86 23.92 -9.87
N ILE A 52 -1.23 23.59 -8.74
CA ILE A 52 -0.71 24.57 -7.78
C ILE A 52 0.34 25.48 -8.45
N LEU A 53 1.32 24.90 -9.15
CA LEU A 53 2.38 25.66 -9.83
C LEU A 53 1.82 26.61 -10.90
N THR A 54 0.82 26.18 -11.67
CA THR A 54 0.17 27.06 -12.67
C THR A 54 -0.62 28.21 -12.04
N THR A 55 -1.08 28.02 -10.79
CA THR A 55 -1.78 29.06 -10.03
C THR A 55 -0.79 30.08 -9.44
N ILE A 56 0.36 29.62 -8.94
CA ILE A 56 1.40 30.47 -8.36
C ILE A 56 2.17 31.26 -9.43
N TYR A 57 2.42 30.66 -10.60
CA TYR A 57 3.21 31.26 -11.69
C TYR A 57 2.35 31.50 -12.95
N PRO A 58 1.43 32.48 -12.93
CA PRO A 58 0.64 32.83 -14.10
C PRO A 58 1.51 33.45 -15.20
N LYS A 59 1.00 33.43 -16.45
CA LYS A 59 1.69 33.91 -17.66
C LYS A 59 2.19 35.36 -17.59
N ASP A 60 1.55 36.18 -16.77
CA ASP A 60 1.85 37.61 -16.63
C ASP A 60 2.78 37.91 -15.44
N SER A 61 3.31 36.87 -14.78
CA SER A 61 4.26 37.05 -13.68
C SER A 61 5.60 37.59 -14.20
N ALA A 62 6.05 38.72 -13.65
CA ALA A 62 7.32 39.36 -14.03
C ALA A 62 8.57 38.50 -13.73
N ILE A 63 8.40 37.44 -12.92
CA ILE A 63 9.46 36.60 -12.37
C ILE A 63 9.61 35.29 -13.17
N PHE A 64 8.55 34.81 -13.85
CA PHE A 64 8.57 33.52 -14.54
C PHE A 64 8.54 33.69 -16.07
N PRO A 65 9.46 33.06 -16.83
CA PRO A 65 9.47 33.19 -18.28
C PRO A 65 8.15 32.72 -18.91
N ALA A 66 7.63 33.46 -19.89
CA ALA A 66 6.40 33.11 -20.60
C ALA A 66 6.44 31.70 -21.23
N ILE A 67 7.64 31.27 -21.66
CA ILE A 67 7.88 29.91 -22.18
C ILE A 67 7.67 28.87 -21.08
N GLY A 68 8.13 29.12 -19.85
CA GLY A 68 7.94 28.24 -18.71
C GLY A 68 6.47 28.08 -18.34
N ALA A 69 5.71 29.18 -18.31
CA ALA A 69 4.27 29.14 -17.99
C ALA A 69 3.47 28.35 -19.04
N LEU A 70 3.89 28.45 -20.30
CA LEU A 70 3.32 27.69 -21.41
C LEU A 70 3.65 26.19 -21.30
N ILE A 71 4.89 25.82 -20.94
CA ILE A 71 5.28 24.43 -20.66
C ILE A 71 4.46 23.85 -19.50
N LEU A 72 4.35 24.56 -18.37
CA LEU A 72 3.56 24.11 -17.21
C LEU A 72 2.09 23.85 -17.59
N LYS A 73 1.49 24.72 -18.39
CA LYS A 73 0.11 24.53 -18.88
C LYS A 73 -0.03 23.27 -19.73
N TYR A 74 0.92 23.01 -20.64
CA TYR A 74 0.90 21.78 -21.44
C TYR A 74 1.09 20.53 -20.59
N LEU A 75 1.99 20.57 -19.60
CA LEU A 75 2.19 19.46 -18.67
C LEU A 75 0.95 19.19 -17.81
N LEU A 76 0.27 20.23 -17.33
CA LEU A 76 -0.97 20.11 -16.56
C LEU A 76 -2.07 19.40 -17.36
N VAL A 77 -2.20 19.71 -18.65
CA VAL A 77 -3.19 19.05 -19.52
C VAL A 77 -2.74 17.64 -19.92
N ALA A 78 -1.45 17.44 -20.19
CA ALA A 78 -0.92 16.15 -20.61
C ALA A 78 -0.97 15.09 -19.49
N THR A 79 -0.81 15.50 -18.23
CA THR A 79 -0.70 14.57 -17.10
C THR A 79 -1.98 13.73 -16.88
N PRO A 80 -3.19 14.31 -16.77
CA PRO A 80 -4.43 13.54 -16.67
C PRO A 80 -4.73 12.68 -17.91
N ILE A 81 -4.36 13.14 -19.11
CA ILE A 81 -4.52 12.38 -20.35
C ILE A 81 -3.65 11.13 -20.32
N LEU A 82 -2.37 11.27 -19.96
CA LEU A 82 -1.45 10.14 -19.83
C LEU A 82 -1.89 9.17 -18.73
N ALA A 83 -2.36 9.69 -17.58
CA ALA A 83 -2.90 8.85 -16.51
C ALA A 83 -4.11 8.04 -16.98
N SER A 84 -5.03 8.67 -17.73
CA SER A 84 -6.22 8.01 -18.28
C SER A 84 -5.87 6.95 -19.32
N LEU A 85 -4.92 7.23 -20.22
CA LEU A 85 -4.43 6.26 -21.20
C LEU A 85 -3.76 5.06 -20.52
N LEU A 86 -2.93 5.30 -19.49
CA LEU A 86 -2.30 4.23 -18.71
C LEU A 86 -3.32 3.42 -17.92
N ALA A 87 -4.34 4.06 -17.35
CA ALA A 87 -5.42 3.37 -16.64
C ALA A 87 -6.23 2.48 -17.58
N ALA A 88 -6.62 3.00 -18.75
CA ALA A 88 -7.32 2.23 -19.79
C ALA A 88 -6.49 1.03 -20.26
N TYR A 89 -5.21 1.25 -20.56
CA TYR A 89 -4.27 0.17 -20.92
C TYR A 89 -4.14 -0.87 -19.79
N THR A 90 -3.98 -0.41 -18.54
CA THR A 90 -3.85 -1.33 -17.40
C THR A 90 -5.12 -2.16 -17.21
N ASN A 91 -6.29 -1.55 -17.40
CA ASN A 91 -7.56 -2.25 -17.28
C ASN A 91 -7.75 -3.28 -18.41
N GLU A 92 -7.44 -2.93 -19.65
CA GLU A 92 -7.58 -3.86 -20.78
C GLU A 92 -6.66 -5.09 -20.63
N PHE A 93 -5.41 -4.88 -20.21
CA PHE A 93 -4.40 -5.94 -20.20
C PHE A 93 -4.22 -6.68 -18.87
N PHE A 94 -4.71 -6.13 -17.74
CA PHE A 94 -4.48 -6.72 -16.41
C PHE A 94 -5.76 -6.96 -15.58
N SER A 95 -6.94 -6.51 -16.02
CA SER A 95 -8.20 -6.71 -15.28
C SER A 95 -8.61 -8.18 -15.12
N THR A 96 -8.16 -9.05 -16.03
CA THR A 96 -8.44 -10.50 -15.98
C THR A 96 -7.71 -11.21 -14.84
N GLY A 97 -6.68 -10.58 -14.25
CA GLY A 97 -5.89 -11.20 -13.19
C GLY A 97 -5.07 -12.40 -13.68
N ASP A 98 -4.70 -12.46 -14.96
CA ASP A 98 -3.94 -13.57 -15.56
C ASP A 98 -2.70 -13.99 -14.75
N TRP A 99 -2.01 -13.02 -14.14
CA TRP A 99 -0.84 -13.27 -13.31
C TRP A 99 -1.17 -14.04 -12.03
N LEU A 100 -2.36 -13.86 -11.47
CA LEU A 100 -2.88 -14.64 -10.34
C LEU A 100 -3.20 -16.07 -10.76
N VAL A 101 -3.76 -16.24 -11.96
CA VAL A 101 -4.06 -17.56 -12.54
C VAL A 101 -2.75 -18.33 -12.79
N ALA A 102 -1.75 -17.67 -13.37
CA ALA A 102 -0.42 -18.24 -13.57
C ALA A 102 0.21 -18.63 -12.21
N ARG A 103 0.12 -17.76 -11.20
CA ARG A 103 0.58 -18.06 -9.84
C ARG A 103 -0.14 -19.28 -9.24
N ALA A 104 -1.45 -19.39 -9.44
CA ALA A 104 -2.24 -20.54 -9.02
C ALA A 104 -1.73 -21.83 -9.67
N GLY A 105 -1.53 -21.80 -10.98
CA GLY A 105 -0.98 -22.93 -11.73
C GLY A 105 0.41 -23.32 -11.25
N ALA A 106 1.29 -22.36 -10.96
CA ALA A 106 2.62 -22.64 -10.43
C ALA A 106 2.56 -23.38 -9.09
N GLU A 107 1.85 -22.84 -8.10
CA GLU A 107 1.77 -23.45 -6.77
C GLU A 107 1.04 -24.81 -6.80
N GLU A 108 0.05 -25.01 -7.70
CA GLU A 108 -0.62 -26.32 -7.87
C GLU A 108 0.35 -27.37 -8.45
N VAL A 109 1.13 -27.01 -9.47
CA VAL A 109 2.15 -27.90 -10.03
C VAL A 109 3.23 -28.22 -9.00
N LEU A 110 3.66 -27.23 -8.22
CA LEU A 110 4.68 -27.42 -7.19
C LEU A 110 4.20 -28.40 -6.10
N LYS A 111 2.96 -28.24 -5.64
CA LYS A 111 2.29 -29.19 -4.74
C LYS A 111 2.29 -30.60 -5.33
N ASP A 112 1.89 -30.75 -6.59
CA ASP A 112 1.81 -32.05 -7.25
C ASP A 112 3.19 -32.70 -7.43
N ILE A 113 4.25 -31.92 -7.67
CA ILE A 113 5.65 -32.39 -7.69
C ILE A 113 6.04 -32.98 -6.33
N TYR A 114 5.77 -32.27 -5.24
CA TYR A 114 6.12 -32.76 -3.91
C TYR A 114 5.31 -34.01 -3.50
N LEU A 115 4.01 -34.05 -3.81
CA LEU A 115 3.18 -35.24 -3.59
C LEU A 115 3.66 -36.46 -4.40
N TYR A 116 4.10 -36.24 -5.65
CA TYR A 116 4.66 -37.27 -6.51
C TYR A 116 5.92 -37.89 -5.89
N ARG A 117 6.83 -37.03 -5.39
CA ARG A 117 8.15 -37.41 -4.86
C ARG A 117 8.10 -38.00 -3.45
N THR A 118 7.02 -37.80 -2.70
CA THR A 118 6.89 -38.25 -1.30
C THR A 118 5.82 -39.32 -1.12
N VAL A 119 4.54 -38.93 -1.23
CA VAL A 119 3.36 -39.76 -0.92
C VAL A 119 3.19 -40.86 -1.96
N LEU A 120 3.44 -40.55 -3.24
CA LEU A 120 3.22 -41.48 -4.35
C LEU A 120 4.45 -42.30 -4.72
N LYS A 121 5.55 -42.21 -3.96
CA LYS A 121 6.83 -42.86 -4.31
C LYS A 121 6.71 -44.38 -4.56
N LYS A 122 5.82 -45.07 -3.85
CA LYS A 122 5.57 -46.52 -3.98
C LYS A 122 4.43 -46.87 -4.96
N ASN A 123 3.74 -45.88 -5.53
CA ASN A 123 2.58 -46.12 -6.39
C ASN A 123 3.04 -46.34 -7.85
N PRO A 124 2.77 -47.50 -8.47
CA PRO A 124 3.17 -47.78 -9.85
C PRO A 124 2.50 -46.83 -10.87
N LYS A 125 1.34 -46.27 -10.54
CA LYS A 125 0.60 -45.31 -11.39
C LYS A 125 0.95 -43.85 -11.11
N ARG A 126 2.01 -43.56 -10.34
CA ARG A 126 2.38 -42.17 -9.98
C ARG A 126 2.64 -41.28 -11.20
N ARG A 127 3.23 -41.83 -12.27
CA ARG A 127 3.53 -41.10 -13.51
C ARG A 127 2.25 -40.67 -14.22
N GLU A 128 1.33 -41.62 -14.40
CA GLU A 128 0.01 -41.36 -14.99
C GLU A 128 -0.80 -40.37 -14.14
N TRP A 129 -0.70 -40.47 -12.81
CA TRP A 129 -1.31 -39.49 -11.90
C TRP A 129 -0.80 -38.08 -12.15
N LEU A 130 0.52 -37.88 -12.21
CA LEU A 130 1.12 -36.56 -12.41
C LEU A 130 0.76 -35.99 -13.79
N GLU A 131 0.78 -36.80 -14.83
CA GLU A 131 0.38 -36.40 -16.18
C GLU A 131 -1.06 -35.87 -16.22
N ARG A 132 -2.02 -36.62 -15.66
CA ARG A 132 -3.43 -36.17 -15.57
C ARG A 132 -3.59 -34.88 -14.75
N ARG A 133 -2.78 -34.73 -13.69
CA ARG A 133 -2.79 -33.52 -12.86
C ARG A 133 -2.25 -32.32 -13.63
N LEU A 134 -1.13 -32.46 -14.32
CA LEU A 134 -0.56 -31.40 -15.17
C LEU A 134 -1.55 -30.97 -16.26
N GLU A 135 -2.23 -31.91 -16.92
CA GLU A 135 -3.30 -31.57 -17.88
C GLU A 135 -4.43 -30.77 -17.24
N LYS A 136 -4.89 -31.17 -16.05
CA LYS A 136 -5.95 -30.47 -15.34
C LYS A 136 -5.52 -29.05 -14.99
N VAL A 137 -4.30 -28.86 -14.50
CA VAL A 137 -3.74 -27.53 -14.21
C VAL A 137 -3.65 -26.71 -15.48
N GLN A 138 -3.11 -27.26 -16.57
CA GLN A 138 -3.00 -26.53 -17.84
C GLN A 138 -4.36 -26.10 -18.38
N ARG A 139 -5.39 -26.97 -18.34
CA ARG A 139 -6.76 -26.61 -18.71
C ARG A 139 -7.38 -25.58 -17.77
N SER A 140 -7.01 -25.59 -16.49
CA SER A 140 -7.46 -24.59 -15.51
C SER A 140 -6.84 -23.23 -15.82
N VAL A 141 -5.53 -23.17 -16.04
CA VAL A 141 -4.79 -21.95 -16.40
C VAL A 141 -5.30 -21.38 -17.72
N TYR A 142 -5.46 -22.22 -18.75
CA TYR A 142 -6.03 -21.80 -20.04
C TYR A 142 -7.40 -21.14 -19.90
N ARG A 143 -8.32 -21.76 -19.14
CA ARG A 143 -9.66 -21.21 -18.90
C ARG A 143 -9.60 -19.93 -18.06
N GLY A 144 -8.72 -19.88 -17.06
CA GLY A 144 -8.55 -18.70 -16.20
C GLY A 144 -7.95 -17.51 -16.94
N MET A 145 -7.13 -17.74 -17.98
CA MET A 145 -6.57 -16.70 -18.86
C MET A 145 -7.43 -16.44 -20.10
N ASN A 146 -8.74 -16.68 -20.00
CA ASN A 146 -9.71 -16.43 -21.07
C ASN A 146 -9.38 -17.09 -22.43
N GLY A 147 -8.68 -18.23 -22.40
CA GLY A 147 -8.30 -18.96 -23.62
C GLY A 147 -7.03 -18.46 -24.30
N GLU A 148 -6.28 -17.57 -23.68
CA GLU A 148 -5.00 -17.06 -24.19
C GLU A 148 -3.82 -17.58 -23.35
N LEU A 149 -2.91 -18.35 -23.96
CA LEU A 149 -1.66 -18.81 -23.32
C LEU A 149 -0.45 -18.10 -23.90
N VAL A 150 -0.49 -16.76 -23.89
CA VAL A 150 0.65 -15.95 -24.29
C VAL A 150 1.66 -15.90 -23.14
N MET A 151 2.51 -16.93 -23.08
CA MET A 151 3.59 -17.09 -22.11
C MET A 151 4.90 -17.38 -22.84
N ASP A 152 5.98 -16.78 -22.36
CA ASP A 152 7.31 -17.12 -22.85
C ASP A 152 7.68 -18.54 -22.41
N THR A 153 8.28 -19.30 -23.32
CA THR A 153 8.88 -20.58 -22.95
C THR A 153 10.03 -20.35 -21.98
N PHE A 154 10.01 -21.02 -20.83
CA PHE A 154 11.09 -20.95 -19.85
C PHE A 154 12.38 -21.58 -20.41
N LYS A 155 13.46 -20.79 -20.47
CA LYS A 155 14.77 -21.20 -21.04
C LYS A 155 15.85 -21.54 -19.99
N GLY A 156 15.55 -21.37 -18.69
CA GLY A 156 16.51 -21.61 -17.62
C GLY A 156 16.64 -23.09 -17.23
N GLU A 157 17.50 -23.34 -16.23
CA GLU A 157 17.63 -24.64 -15.58
C GLU A 157 16.41 -24.95 -14.70
N VAL A 158 16.11 -26.24 -14.55
CA VAL A 158 15.02 -26.74 -13.72
C VAL A 158 15.59 -27.68 -12.65
N PRO A 159 15.17 -27.55 -11.38
CA PRO A 159 14.26 -26.53 -10.82
C PRO A 159 14.80 -25.09 -10.89
N PRO A 160 13.93 -24.07 -11.02
CA PRO A 160 14.37 -22.70 -11.27
C PRO A 160 14.95 -22.00 -10.03
N ALA A 161 16.08 -21.32 -10.21
CA ALA A 161 16.60 -20.34 -9.25
C ALA A 161 15.69 -19.10 -9.17
N PRO A 162 15.68 -18.36 -8.03
CA PRO A 162 16.47 -18.53 -6.82
C PRO A 162 15.79 -19.40 -5.74
N ARG A 163 14.56 -19.88 -5.99
CA ARG A 163 13.81 -20.69 -5.02
C ARG A 163 14.47 -22.06 -4.80
N PHE A 164 15.12 -22.57 -5.84
CA PHE A 164 15.83 -23.83 -5.86
C PHE A 164 17.25 -23.62 -6.40
N SER A 165 18.23 -24.25 -5.76
CA SER A 165 19.64 -24.15 -6.15
C SER A 165 20.16 -25.53 -6.52
N PRO A 166 19.85 -26.06 -7.71
CA PRO A 166 20.19 -27.44 -8.07
C PRO A 166 21.70 -27.72 -8.08
N GLY A 167 22.54 -26.68 -8.20
CA GLY A 167 24.00 -26.80 -8.12
C GLY A 167 24.57 -26.87 -6.71
N ASP A 168 23.77 -26.67 -5.66
CA ASP A 168 24.21 -26.82 -4.27
C ASP A 168 23.89 -28.23 -3.76
N SER A 169 24.92 -28.95 -3.33
CA SER A 169 24.82 -30.29 -2.73
C SER A 169 23.88 -30.37 -1.52
N ASN A 170 23.60 -29.24 -0.87
CA ASN A 170 22.71 -29.15 0.28
C ASN A 170 21.28 -28.70 -0.08
N SER A 171 20.97 -28.58 -1.38
CA SER A 171 19.66 -28.17 -1.89
C SER A 171 18.89 -29.35 -2.51
N ASP A 172 17.59 -29.13 -2.71
CA ASP A 172 16.73 -30.08 -3.40
C ASP A 172 17.06 -30.10 -4.89
N ASN A 173 17.53 -31.25 -5.41
CA ASN A 173 17.79 -31.42 -6.84
C ASN A 173 16.51 -31.46 -7.68
N GLY A 174 15.33 -31.63 -7.05
CA GLY A 174 14.03 -31.63 -7.72
C GLY A 174 13.60 -32.94 -8.37
N PHE A 175 14.49 -33.93 -8.54
CA PHE A 175 14.24 -35.13 -9.34
C PHE A 175 14.13 -36.41 -8.53
N ASP A 176 14.79 -36.48 -7.37
CA ASP A 176 14.80 -37.69 -6.56
C ASP A 176 13.56 -37.79 -5.65
N ASP A 177 13.19 -39.03 -5.32
CA ASP A 177 12.17 -39.29 -4.31
C ASP A 177 12.66 -38.79 -2.94
N LEU A 178 11.74 -38.19 -2.17
CA LEU A 178 12.04 -37.56 -0.90
C LEU A 178 11.58 -38.43 0.27
N ILE A 179 12.46 -38.58 1.26
CA ILE A 179 12.08 -39.10 2.58
C ILE A 179 11.53 -37.98 3.48
N GLY A 180 10.94 -38.35 4.62
CA GLY A 180 10.35 -37.40 5.57
C GLY A 180 11.28 -36.23 5.93
N GLU A 181 12.52 -36.53 6.33
CA GLU A 181 13.50 -35.48 6.69
C GLU A 181 13.86 -34.55 5.53
N GLN A 182 14.02 -35.09 4.32
CA GLN A 182 14.35 -34.27 3.17
C GLN A 182 13.18 -33.36 2.79
N TYR A 183 11.95 -33.86 2.84
CA TYR A 183 10.77 -33.04 2.65
C TYR A 183 10.65 -31.96 3.73
N PHE A 184 10.84 -32.34 5.01
CA PHE A 184 10.82 -31.43 6.14
C PHE A 184 11.79 -30.26 5.89
N LYS A 185 13.05 -30.57 5.58
CA LYS A 185 14.10 -29.57 5.35
C LYS A 185 13.85 -28.70 4.11
N TYR A 186 13.63 -29.34 2.95
CA TYR A 186 13.61 -28.63 1.66
C TYR A 186 12.31 -27.89 1.39
N ARG A 187 11.18 -28.39 1.91
CA ARG A 187 9.86 -27.84 1.64
C ARG A 187 9.29 -27.13 2.86
N LEU A 188 9.05 -27.84 3.95
CA LEU A 188 8.33 -27.29 5.10
C LEU A 188 9.14 -26.20 5.82
N GLU A 189 10.36 -26.50 6.25
CA GLU A 189 11.20 -25.56 6.99
C GLU A 189 11.64 -24.38 6.12
N ASN A 190 11.96 -24.62 4.85
CA ASN A 190 12.28 -23.56 3.90
C ASN A 190 11.09 -22.59 3.69
N GLU A 191 9.88 -23.11 3.46
CA GLU A 191 8.68 -22.27 3.32
C GLU A 191 8.35 -21.54 4.62
N LEU A 192 8.44 -22.20 5.78
CA LEU A 192 8.23 -21.56 7.08
C LEU A 192 9.19 -20.37 7.28
N ASN A 193 10.49 -20.58 7.06
CA ASN A 193 11.52 -19.54 7.18
C ASN A 193 11.33 -18.42 6.15
N TRP A 194 10.89 -18.75 4.95
CA TRP A 194 10.54 -17.73 3.96
C TRP A 194 9.35 -16.89 4.41
N HIS A 195 8.28 -17.50 4.92
CA HIS A 195 7.09 -16.78 5.40
C HIS A 195 7.42 -15.91 6.62
N ILE A 196 8.23 -16.39 7.58
CA ILE A 196 8.71 -15.62 8.74
C ILE A 196 9.49 -14.37 8.29
N ARG A 197 10.41 -14.51 7.32
CA ARG A 197 11.15 -13.34 6.81
C ARG A 197 10.23 -12.39 6.05
N LYS A 198 9.28 -12.92 5.26
CA LYS A 198 8.38 -12.11 4.44
C LYS A 198 7.36 -11.33 5.25
N ILE A 199 6.85 -11.88 6.36
CA ILE A 199 5.92 -11.14 7.21
C ILE A 199 6.58 -9.90 7.80
N THR A 200 7.84 -9.98 8.26
CA THR A 200 8.55 -8.82 8.81
C THR A 200 8.73 -7.73 7.76
N VAL A 201 9.07 -8.10 6.52
CA VAL A 201 9.17 -7.14 5.41
C VAL A 201 7.82 -6.47 5.14
N LYS A 202 6.73 -7.24 5.12
CA LYS A 202 5.38 -6.72 4.85
C LYS A 202 4.84 -5.86 5.99
N GLN A 203 5.16 -6.21 7.24
CA GLN A 203 4.82 -5.40 8.40
C GLN A 203 5.55 -4.06 8.37
N ARG A 204 6.86 -4.04 8.08
CA ARG A 204 7.62 -2.79 7.91
C ARG A 204 7.06 -1.92 6.78
N GLU A 205 6.67 -2.55 5.67
CA GLU A 205 6.03 -1.86 4.55
C GLU A 205 4.70 -1.22 4.97
N ARG A 206 3.85 -1.94 5.72
CA ARG A 206 2.60 -1.43 6.28
C ARG A 206 2.83 -0.24 7.20
N THR A 207 3.70 -0.39 8.21
CA THR A 207 4.00 0.67 9.18
C THR A 207 4.56 1.92 8.49
N ARG A 208 5.45 1.75 7.50
CA ARG A 208 5.99 2.88 6.74
C ARG A 208 4.89 3.62 5.97
N VAL A 209 3.97 2.91 5.31
CA VAL A 209 2.88 3.56 4.56
C VAL A 209 1.92 4.27 5.51
N GLN A 210 1.54 3.64 6.63
CA GLN A 210 0.71 4.27 7.66
C GLN A 210 1.35 5.54 8.23
N LEU A 211 2.64 5.50 8.56
CA LEU A 211 3.36 6.68 9.02
C LEU A 211 3.39 7.80 7.98
N LEU A 212 3.54 7.46 6.69
CA LEU A 212 3.48 8.44 5.62
C LEU A 212 2.08 9.07 5.49
N ILE A 213 1.02 8.28 5.65
CA ILE A 213 -0.36 8.78 5.65
C ILE A 213 -0.56 9.77 6.81
N TYR A 214 -0.19 9.40 8.03
CA TYR A 214 -0.34 10.28 9.20
C TYR A 214 0.50 11.56 9.09
N THR A 215 1.75 11.44 8.64
CA THR A 215 2.61 12.62 8.46
C THR A 215 2.10 13.53 7.35
N SER A 216 1.62 12.99 6.22
CA SER A 216 1.03 13.81 5.15
C SER A 216 -0.24 14.54 5.58
N GLY A 217 -1.11 13.88 6.35
CA GLY A 217 -2.30 14.51 6.94
C GLY A 217 -1.95 15.62 7.94
N ALA A 218 -1.02 15.34 8.87
CA ALA A 218 -0.57 16.31 9.87
C ALA A 218 0.09 17.54 9.22
N VAL A 219 0.95 17.36 8.22
CA VAL A 219 1.55 18.48 7.46
C VAL A 219 0.46 19.30 6.77
N GLY A 220 -0.57 18.67 6.21
CA GLY A 220 -1.72 19.38 5.63
C GLY A 220 -2.44 20.27 6.65
N ALA A 221 -2.71 19.75 7.84
CA ALA A 221 -3.33 20.51 8.92
C ALA A 221 -2.48 21.71 9.37
N VAL A 222 -1.16 21.51 9.52
CA VAL A 222 -0.22 22.58 9.89
C VAL A 222 -0.16 23.67 8.81
N LEU A 223 -0.09 23.29 7.53
CA LEU A 223 -0.10 24.25 6.41
C LEU A 223 -1.40 25.06 6.37
N ALA A 224 -2.53 24.44 6.68
CA ALA A 224 -3.82 25.13 6.77
C ALA A 224 -3.85 26.12 7.94
N ALA A 225 -3.31 25.74 9.10
CA ALA A 225 -3.31 26.55 10.32
C ALA A 225 -2.37 27.76 10.26
N ILE A 226 -1.22 27.64 9.57
CA ILE A 226 -0.26 28.76 9.45
C ILE A 226 -0.84 29.90 8.61
N GLY A 227 -1.63 29.60 7.57
CA GLY A 227 -2.14 30.61 6.65
C GLY A 227 -1.04 31.19 5.73
N ASP A 228 -1.27 32.39 5.18
CA ASP A 228 -0.32 33.14 4.35
C ASP A 228 0.15 32.45 3.05
N GLY A 229 -0.82 32.04 2.21
CA GLY A 229 -0.54 31.48 0.88
C GLY A 229 -0.03 30.03 0.89
N LEU A 230 0.27 29.48 2.06
CA LEU A 230 0.58 28.05 2.24
C LEU A 230 -0.65 27.14 2.11
N THR A 231 -1.85 27.70 2.25
CA THR A 231 -3.13 26.97 2.11
C THR A 231 -3.25 26.25 0.76
N ILE A 232 -2.68 26.79 -0.31
CA ILE A 232 -2.71 26.14 -1.63
C ILE A 232 -1.96 24.80 -1.65
N TRP A 233 -0.99 24.60 -0.75
CA TRP A 233 -0.22 23.36 -0.63
C TRP A 233 -0.95 22.26 0.15
N VAL A 234 -2.04 22.58 0.86
CA VAL A 234 -2.91 21.60 1.53
C VAL A 234 -3.51 20.62 0.51
N ALA A 235 -3.83 21.11 -0.69
CA ALA A 235 -4.26 20.28 -1.80
C ALA A 235 -3.22 19.20 -2.17
N LEU A 236 -1.92 19.54 -2.12
CA LEU A 236 -0.85 18.60 -2.45
C LEU A 236 -0.72 17.52 -1.37
N THR A 237 -0.76 17.90 -0.10
CA THR A 237 -0.68 16.93 1.00
C THR A 237 -1.88 16.00 0.99
N ALA A 238 -3.10 16.51 0.75
CA ALA A 238 -4.30 15.69 0.57
C ALA A 238 -4.17 14.69 -0.59
N ALA A 239 -3.64 15.14 -1.74
CA ALA A 239 -3.39 14.24 -2.87
C ALA A 239 -2.37 13.15 -2.54
N PHE A 240 -1.31 13.46 -1.78
CA PHE A 240 -0.36 12.47 -1.28
C PHE A 240 -1.03 11.48 -0.32
N THR A 241 -1.85 11.93 0.62
CA THR A 241 -2.61 11.08 1.55
C THR A 241 -3.49 10.10 0.78
N SER A 242 -4.30 10.59 -0.17
CA SER A 242 -5.19 9.77 -1.00
C SER A 242 -4.41 8.76 -1.86
N ALA A 243 -3.29 9.18 -2.44
CA ALA A 243 -2.39 8.30 -3.18
C ALA A 243 -1.84 7.15 -2.31
N LEU A 244 -1.43 7.44 -1.08
CA LEU A 244 -0.91 6.45 -0.14
C LEU A 244 -2.01 5.50 0.37
N LEU A 245 -3.22 6.01 0.61
CA LEU A 245 -4.39 5.20 0.95
C LEU A 245 -4.75 4.22 -0.17
N GLY A 246 -4.85 4.71 -1.41
CA GLY A 246 -5.08 3.84 -2.57
C GLY A 246 -3.97 2.80 -2.75
N TRP A 247 -2.71 3.17 -2.50
CA TRP A 247 -1.59 2.23 -2.53
C TRP A 247 -1.66 1.16 -1.42
N GLN A 248 -2.10 1.53 -0.22
CA GLN A 248 -2.31 0.60 0.89
C GLN A 248 -3.43 -0.40 0.58
N GLN A 249 -4.55 0.08 0.04
CA GLN A 249 -5.69 -0.74 -0.39
C GLN A 249 -5.30 -1.70 -1.51
N LEU A 250 -4.63 -1.22 -2.56
CA LEU A 250 -4.15 -2.04 -3.67
C LEU A 250 -3.26 -3.20 -3.20
N LYS A 251 -2.38 -2.93 -2.24
CA LYS A 251 -1.49 -3.97 -1.68
C LYS A 251 -2.15 -4.85 -0.64
N ASN A 252 -3.33 -4.48 -0.16
CA ASN A 252 -4.10 -5.16 0.88
C ASN A 252 -3.21 -5.64 2.04
N LEU A 253 -2.33 -4.74 2.52
CA LEU A 253 -1.22 -5.10 3.41
C LEU A 253 -1.71 -5.73 4.73
N GLU A 254 -2.87 -5.32 5.22
CA GLU A 254 -3.47 -5.87 6.44
C GLU A 254 -3.85 -7.35 6.29
N LEU A 255 -4.60 -7.68 5.25
CA LEU A 255 -4.96 -9.07 4.98
C LEU A 255 -3.72 -9.91 4.67
N VAL A 256 -2.77 -9.36 3.91
CA VAL A 256 -1.53 -10.05 3.57
C VAL A 256 -0.76 -10.42 4.84
N VAL A 257 -0.57 -9.50 5.79
CA VAL A 257 0.13 -9.76 7.06
C VAL A 257 -0.60 -10.82 7.88
N ARG A 258 -1.93 -10.69 8.04
CA ARG A 258 -2.76 -11.67 8.77
C ARG A 258 -2.65 -13.09 8.17
N ASN A 259 -2.66 -13.20 6.84
CA ASN A 259 -2.56 -14.47 6.14
C ASN A 259 -1.17 -15.09 6.30
N TYR A 260 -0.11 -14.28 6.31
CA TYR A 260 1.23 -14.77 6.65
C TYR A 260 1.29 -15.30 8.09
N SER A 261 0.73 -14.57 9.07
CA SER A 261 0.71 -15.02 10.47
C SER A 261 0.02 -16.37 10.62
N LYS A 262 -1.13 -16.55 9.96
CA LYS A 262 -1.87 -17.81 9.96
C LYS A 262 -1.03 -18.96 9.39
N VAL A 263 -0.40 -18.77 8.23
CA VAL A 263 0.46 -19.81 7.63
C VAL A 263 1.65 -20.14 8.52
N ILE A 264 2.32 -19.15 9.09
CA ILE A 264 3.45 -19.37 10.00
C ILE A 264 3.02 -20.21 11.20
N MET A 265 1.86 -19.89 11.79
CA MET A 265 1.29 -20.65 12.89
C MET A 265 0.97 -22.10 12.48
N GLU A 266 0.22 -22.30 11.39
CA GLU A 266 -0.20 -23.63 10.96
C GLU A 266 0.98 -24.52 10.51
N LEU A 267 1.93 -23.97 9.74
CA LEU A 267 3.15 -24.67 9.37
C LEU A 267 4.05 -24.92 10.59
N GLY A 268 4.08 -23.97 11.54
CA GLY A 268 4.81 -24.11 12.80
C GLY A 268 4.29 -25.28 13.64
N ILE A 269 2.98 -25.48 13.71
CA ILE A 269 2.37 -26.62 14.40
C ILE A 269 2.84 -27.94 13.76
N ILE A 270 2.80 -28.04 12.43
CA ILE A 270 3.26 -29.25 11.72
C ILE A 270 4.76 -29.47 11.93
N ALA A 271 5.56 -28.41 11.85
CA ALA A 271 7.00 -28.49 12.02
C ALA A 271 7.39 -28.93 13.44
N ASN A 272 6.73 -28.37 14.46
CA ASN A 272 6.95 -28.74 15.85
C ASN A 272 6.53 -30.19 16.11
N HIS A 273 5.39 -30.64 15.56
CA HIS A 273 4.98 -32.04 15.64
C HIS A 273 6.04 -32.97 15.04
N TRP A 274 6.52 -32.68 13.83
CA TRP A 274 7.56 -33.50 13.18
C TRP A 274 8.86 -33.55 14.00
N LYS A 275 9.31 -32.41 14.53
CA LYS A 275 10.53 -32.33 15.35
C LYS A 275 10.42 -33.10 16.67
N ASN A 276 9.21 -33.21 17.22
CA ASN A 276 8.95 -33.91 18.47
C ASN A 276 8.85 -35.43 18.33
N LEU A 277 8.63 -35.95 17.11
CA LEU A 277 8.57 -37.40 16.89
C LEU A 277 9.95 -38.04 16.98
N GLU A 278 10.03 -39.16 17.71
CA GLU A 278 11.22 -40.01 17.73
C GLU A 278 11.41 -40.75 16.39
N ALA A 279 12.62 -41.26 16.14
CA ALA A 279 12.94 -41.93 14.86
C ALA A 279 12.02 -43.13 14.56
N GLU A 280 11.58 -43.85 15.61
CA GLU A 280 10.67 -44.99 15.50
C GLU A 280 9.22 -44.57 15.20
N GLU A 281 8.82 -43.39 15.67
CA GLU A 281 7.48 -42.82 15.48
C GLU A 281 7.30 -42.17 14.09
N ARG A 282 8.40 -41.87 13.39
CA ARG A 282 8.44 -41.31 12.02
C ARG A 282 8.04 -42.32 10.96
N THR A 283 6.83 -42.86 11.12
CA THR A 283 6.21 -43.81 10.19
C THR A 283 5.86 -43.13 8.86
N GLN A 284 5.62 -43.93 7.82
CA GLN A 284 5.15 -43.41 6.53
C GLN A 284 3.80 -42.68 6.65
N THR A 285 2.98 -43.03 7.64
CA THR A 285 1.71 -42.34 7.92
C THR A 285 1.95 -40.92 8.40
N GLU A 286 2.88 -40.73 9.35
CA GLU A 286 3.25 -39.40 9.84
C GLU A 286 3.93 -38.55 8.75
N VAL A 287 4.77 -39.16 7.91
CA VAL A 287 5.32 -38.50 6.72
C VAL A 287 4.20 -38.01 5.80
N ASN A 288 3.23 -38.88 5.48
CA ASN A 288 2.11 -38.51 4.61
C ASN A 288 1.23 -37.41 5.24
N ARG A 289 1.03 -37.45 6.56
CA ARG A 289 0.28 -36.44 7.32
C ARG A 289 0.98 -35.08 7.25
N MET A 290 2.28 -35.05 7.50
CA MET A 290 3.10 -33.83 7.40
C MET A 290 3.04 -33.25 5.98
N VAL A 291 3.27 -34.07 4.95
CA VAL A 291 3.26 -33.61 3.55
C VAL A 291 1.90 -33.04 3.18
N ARG A 292 0.82 -33.80 3.40
CA ARG A 292 -0.54 -33.35 3.04
C ARG A 292 -0.93 -32.08 3.79
N GLY A 293 -0.71 -32.04 5.11
CA GLY A 293 -1.03 -30.85 5.90
C GLY A 293 -0.27 -29.61 5.40
N THR A 294 1.03 -29.76 5.12
CA THR A 294 1.84 -28.66 4.59
C THR A 294 1.34 -28.16 3.24
N GLU A 295 1.13 -29.07 2.28
CA GLU A 295 0.69 -28.68 0.94
C GLU A 295 -0.77 -28.20 0.88
N ASP A 296 -1.61 -28.59 1.84
CA ASP A 296 -2.97 -28.07 1.96
C ASP A 296 -2.98 -26.66 2.56
N ILE A 297 -2.15 -26.38 3.57
CA ILE A 297 -1.99 -25.02 4.12
C ILE A 297 -1.44 -24.06 3.06
N LEU A 298 -0.36 -24.45 2.37
CA LEU A 298 0.27 -23.64 1.33
C LEU A 298 -0.71 -23.36 0.17
N TRP A 299 -1.47 -24.38 -0.24
CA TRP A 299 -2.49 -24.23 -1.27
C TRP A 299 -3.65 -23.35 -0.84
N SER A 300 -4.20 -23.57 0.36
CA SER A 300 -5.32 -22.78 0.91
C SER A 300 -4.97 -21.29 0.97
N ARG A 301 -3.76 -20.96 1.43
CA ARG A 301 -3.27 -19.58 1.45
C ARG A 301 -3.13 -19.00 0.05
N ASN A 302 -2.64 -19.78 -0.91
CA ASN A 302 -2.54 -19.30 -2.29
C ASN A 302 -3.93 -18.95 -2.87
N VAL A 303 -4.94 -19.78 -2.62
CA VAL A 303 -6.33 -19.52 -3.01
C VAL A 303 -6.87 -18.26 -2.32
N GLU A 304 -6.63 -18.10 -1.02
CA GLU A 304 -7.06 -16.93 -0.26
C GLU A 304 -6.41 -15.62 -0.77
N TYR A 305 -5.12 -15.67 -1.09
CA TYR A 305 -4.41 -14.55 -1.70
C TYR A 305 -4.97 -14.18 -3.09
N ILE A 306 -5.27 -15.17 -3.92
CA ILE A 306 -5.85 -14.93 -5.25
C ILE A 306 -7.23 -14.30 -5.11
N LYS A 307 -8.09 -14.86 -4.25
CA LYS A 307 -9.44 -14.35 -4.02
C LYS A 307 -9.41 -12.89 -3.55
N SER A 308 -8.58 -12.58 -2.57
CA SER A 308 -8.49 -11.22 -2.04
C SER A 308 -7.90 -10.21 -3.02
N MET A 309 -6.96 -10.64 -3.87
CA MET A 309 -6.44 -9.78 -4.93
C MET A 309 -7.48 -9.58 -6.04
N GLN A 310 -8.25 -10.61 -6.40
CA GLN A 310 -9.36 -10.47 -7.36
C GLN A 310 -10.44 -9.53 -6.82
N GLU A 311 -10.78 -9.63 -5.54
CA GLU A 311 -11.69 -8.69 -4.87
C GLU A 311 -11.13 -7.27 -4.91
N ALA A 312 -9.86 -7.07 -4.54
CA ALA A 312 -9.21 -5.76 -4.61
C ALA A 312 -9.13 -5.21 -6.05
N LEU A 313 -8.92 -6.06 -7.06
CA LEU A 313 -8.93 -5.67 -8.47
C LEU A 313 -10.33 -5.26 -8.94
N LYS A 314 -11.36 -5.98 -8.50
CA LYS A 314 -12.77 -5.66 -8.81
C LYS A 314 -13.19 -4.35 -8.17
N ASP A 315 -12.77 -4.11 -6.93
CA ASP A 315 -13.07 -2.89 -6.19
C ASP A 315 -12.29 -1.67 -6.73
N SER A 316 -11.01 -1.89 -7.13
CA SER A 316 -10.15 -0.84 -7.73
C SER A 316 -10.32 -0.64 -9.24
N SER A 317 -11.21 -1.39 -9.90
CA SER A 317 -11.52 -1.19 -11.30
C SER A 317 -12.57 -0.08 -11.48
N LEU A 318 -12.08 1.07 -11.94
CA LEU A 318 -12.79 2.13 -12.68
C LEU A 318 -13.50 3.24 -11.91
N ASP A 319 -14.11 3.02 -10.75
CA ASP A 319 -14.90 4.12 -10.15
C ASP A 319 -14.08 5.08 -9.27
N GLU A 320 -13.09 4.60 -8.52
CA GLU A 320 -12.41 5.43 -7.51
C GLU A 320 -11.20 6.20 -8.05
N GLU A 321 -10.45 5.66 -9.01
CA GLU A 321 -9.28 6.34 -9.60
C GLU A 321 -9.64 7.40 -10.65
N ALA A 322 -10.70 7.18 -11.44
CA ALA A 322 -11.26 8.20 -12.32
C ALA A 322 -11.99 9.28 -11.52
N ARG A 323 -12.62 8.91 -10.40
CA ARG A 323 -13.09 9.86 -9.38
C ARG A 323 -11.93 10.55 -8.68
N LEU A 324 -10.77 9.96 -8.40
CA LEU A 324 -9.64 10.71 -7.83
C LEU A 324 -9.18 11.85 -8.74
N ILE A 325 -9.20 11.67 -10.07
CA ILE A 325 -8.81 12.73 -11.01
C ILE A 325 -9.95 13.75 -11.23
N ASN A 326 -11.20 13.30 -11.34
CA ASN A 326 -12.36 14.20 -11.50
C ASN A 326 -12.76 14.89 -10.18
N ASN A 327 -12.75 14.18 -9.04
CA ASN A 327 -12.89 14.73 -7.70
C ASN A 327 -11.72 15.66 -7.40
N VAL A 328 -10.44 15.36 -7.65
CA VAL A 328 -9.39 16.37 -7.35
C VAL A 328 -9.61 17.70 -8.11
N ILE A 329 -10.34 17.71 -9.24
CA ILE A 329 -10.72 18.94 -9.96
C ILE A 329 -12.06 19.52 -9.46
N GLU A 330 -13.08 18.68 -9.23
CA GLU A 330 -14.40 19.07 -8.70
C GLU A 330 -14.38 19.35 -7.19
N GLU A 331 -13.81 18.46 -6.39
CA GLU A 331 -13.48 18.61 -4.97
C GLU A 331 -12.49 19.75 -4.73
N GLN A 332 -11.58 20.14 -5.64
CA GLN A 332 -10.85 21.42 -5.43
C GLN A 332 -11.71 22.65 -5.70
N ARG A 333 -12.60 22.61 -6.68
CA ARG A 333 -13.57 23.70 -6.91
C ARG A 333 -14.61 23.79 -5.80
N GLU A 334 -15.06 22.65 -5.30
CA GLU A 334 -16.06 22.53 -4.25
C GLU A 334 -15.45 22.62 -2.85
N ALA A 335 -14.21 22.20 -2.62
CA ALA A 335 -13.49 22.44 -1.36
C ALA A 335 -12.98 23.87 -1.29
N ASP A 336 -12.54 24.54 -2.36
CA ASP A 336 -12.31 25.99 -2.30
C ASP A 336 -13.62 26.74 -2.02
N ALA A 337 -14.75 26.31 -2.60
CA ALA A 337 -16.06 26.92 -2.35
C ALA A 337 -16.61 26.59 -0.95
N ARG A 338 -16.49 25.34 -0.48
CA ARG A 338 -16.93 24.87 0.85
C ARG A 338 -15.99 25.31 1.95
N PHE A 339 -14.69 25.40 1.72
CA PHE A 339 -13.70 25.96 2.64
C PHE A 339 -13.84 27.48 2.72
N ARG A 340 -14.07 28.20 1.61
CA ARG A 340 -14.41 29.64 1.67
C ARG A 340 -15.76 29.87 2.36
N LYS A 341 -16.76 29.03 2.08
CA LYS A 341 -18.09 29.11 2.71
C LYS A 341 -18.03 28.68 4.18
N SER A 342 -17.27 27.66 4.56
CA SER A 342 -17.05 27.25 5.94
C SER A 342 -16.12 28.20 6.68
N LEU A 343 -15.16 28.87 6.03
CA LEU A 343 -14.45 30.00 6.63
C LEU A 343 -15.44 31.13 6.90
N THR A 344 -16.30 31.45 5.93
CA THR A 344 -17.27 32.55 6.07
C THR A 344 -18.35 32.24 7.11
N ASP A 345 -18.79 30.99 7.20
CA ASP A 345 -19.78 30.48 8.15
C ASP A 345 -19.15 30.22 9.55
N SER A 346 -17.91 29.73 9.64
CA SER A 346 -17.16 29.61 10.91
C SER A 346 -16.64 30.94 11.45
N ILE A 347 -16.51 31.97 10.61
CA ILE A 347 -16.26 33.36 11.04
C ILE A 347 -17.55 33.99 11.59
N THR A 348 -18.74 33.46 11.25
CA THR A 348 -20.03 34.06 11.64
C THR A 348 -20.91 33.25 12.58
N GLY A 349 -20.57 31.98 12.91
CA GLY A 349 -21.27 31.26 13.96
C GLY A 349 -20.64 29.93 14.36
N GLN A 350 -20.46 29.77 15.68
CA GLN A 350 -20.17 28.52 16.42
C GLN A 350 -18.73 27.98 16.30
N THR A 351 -17.87 28.42 17.22
CA THR A 351 -16.42 28.10 17.22
C THR A 351 -15.87 27.45 18.50
N GLU A 352 -16.70 27.02 19.44
CA GLU A 352 -16.20 26.42 20.71
C GLU A 352 -16.47 24.90 20.76
N GLU A 353 -17.71 24.48 20.54
CA GLU A 353 -18.17 23.10 20.81
C GLU A 353 -17.67 22.05 19.80
N ALA A 354 -17.47 22.43 18.52
CA ALA A 354 -17.04 21.49 17.47
C ALA A 354 -15.53 21.25 17.45
N LEU A 355 -14.74 22.24 17.91
CA LEU A 355 -13.29 22.13 18.02
C LEU A 355 -12.90 21.36 19.28
N GLU A 356 -13.63 21.53 20.38
CA GLU A 356 -13.44 20.77 21.62
C GLU A 356 -13.71 19.27 21.39
N LYS A 357 -14.80 18.93 20.70
CA LYS A 357 -15.17 17.52 20.40
C LYS A 357 -14.17 16.78 19.52
N VAL A 358 -13.60 17.45 18.52
CA VAL A 358 -12.60 16.84 17.62
C VAL A 358 -11.25 16.71 18.32
N THR A 359 -10.93 17.61 19.26
CA THR A 359 -9.69 17.55 20.04
C THR A 359 -9.77 16.45 21.10
N ASP A 360 -10.92 16.27 21.74
CA ASP A 360 -11.15 15.20 22.72
C ASP A 360 -11.18 13.81 22.05
N ASP A 361 -11.89 13.63 20.91
CA ASP A 361 -11.92 12.33 20.20
C ASP A 361 -10.54 11.91 19.68
N LEU A 362 -9.72 12.87 19.23
CA LEU A 362 -8.35 12.61 18.79
C LEU A 362 -7.42 12.34 19.97
N SER A 363 -7.58 13.05 21.09
CA SER A 363 -6.80 12.83 22.31
C SER A 363 -7.09 11.46 22.92
N ASP A 364 -8.36 11.07 22.99
CA ASP A 364 -8.80 9.80 23.57
C ASP A 364 -8.37 8.60 22.71
N GLN A 365 -8.51 8.69 21.38
CA GLN A 365 -8.02 7.64 20.47
C GLN A 365 -6.49 7.56 20.44
N PHE A 366 -5.78 8.69 20.62
CA PHE A 366 -4.32 8.66 20.75
C PHE A 366 -3.86 8.13 22.10
N GLU A 367 -4.50 8.45 23.22
CA GLU A 367 -4.16 7.87 24.54
C GLU A 367 -4.46 6.37 24.58
N GLU A 368 -5.51 5.89 23.91
CA GLU A 368 -5.81 4.46 23.77
C GLU A 368 -4.73 3.73 22.94
N ILE A 369 -4.30 4.32 21.82
CA ILE A 369 -3.25 3.74 20.96
C ILE A 369 -1.86 3.85 21.60
N LEU A 370 -1.57 4.92 22.34
CA LEU A 370 -0.31 5.10 23.07
C LEU A 370 -0.25 4.22 24.31
N GLY A 371 -1.38 4.03 25.01
CA GLY A 371 -1.50 3.11 26.14
C GLY A 371 -1.24 1.67 25.71
N THR A 372 -1.83 1.25 24.59
CA THR A 372 -1.60 -0.07 24.00
C THR A 372 -0.17 -0.26 23.46
N LEU A 373 0.45 0.78 22.87
CA LEU A 373 1.87 0.70 22.45
C LEU A 373 2.87 0.73 23.62
N ALA A 374 2.59 1.46 24.70
CA ALA A 374 3.44 1.53 25.87
C ALA A 374 3.44 0.21 26.67
N GLU A 375 2.32 -0.51 26.64
CA GLU A 375 2.19 -1.85 27.24
C GLU A 375 2.94 -2.93 26.43
N GLU A 376 3.17 -2.72 25.13
CA GLU A 376 3.77 -3.70 24.20
C GLU A 376 5.26 -3.46 23.85
N ALA A 377 5.85 -2.32 24.24
CA ALA A 377 7.21 -1.93 23.85
C ALA A 377 8.20 -1.87 25.04
N SER A 378 8.97 -2.94 25.24
CA SER A 378 9.98 -3.05 26.31
C SER A 378 11.35 -2.42 25.97
N SER A 379 11.41 -1.30 25.24
CA SER A 379 12.68 -0.67 24.85
C SER A 379 12.71 0.82 25.18
N ASP A 380 13.69 1.21 26.01
CA ASP A 380 13.89 2.58 26.53
C ASP A 380 13.98 3.65 25.42
N VAL A 381 14.42 3.27 24.22
CA VAL A 381 14.52 4.18 23.06
C VAL A 381 13.13 4.54 22.52
N VAL A 382 12.20 3.58 22.51
CA VAL A 382 10.83 3.81 22.04
C VAL A 382 10.06 4.68 23.03
N GLN A 383 10.30 4.50 24.33
CA GLN A 383 9.72 5.35 25.37
C GLN A 383 10.24 6.80 25.31
N ALA A 384 11.52 6.99 24.99
CA ALA A 384 12.09 8.33 24.81
C ALA A 384 11.51 9.06 23.58
N GLU A 385 11.31 8.35 22.46
CA GLU A 385 10.66 8.94 21.28
C GLU A 385 9.19 9.27 21.54
N LEU A 386 8.45 8.39 22.24
CA LEU A 386 7.06 8.62 22.63
C LEU A 386 6.91 9.81 23.59
N ALA A 387 7.83 9.98 24.54
CA ALA A 387 7.86 11.13 25.44
C ALA A 387 8.09 12.45 24.67
N SER A 388 9.01 12.46 23.71
CA SER A 388 9.29 13.63 22.87
C SER A 388 8.09 14.02 21.98
N MET A 389 7.33 13.03 21.50
CA MET A 389 6.10 13.27 20.74
C MET A 389 4.98 13.85 21.62
N ARG A 390 4.83 13.35 22.86
CA ARG A 390 3.84 13.88 23.81
C ARG A 390 4.11 15.33 24.19
N GLU A 391 5.39 15.67 24.41
CA GLU A 391 5.83 17.03 24.74
C GLU A 391 5.59 18.00 23.58
N ALA A 392 5.88 17.58 22.34
CA ALA A 392 5.62 18.39 21.14
C ALA A 392 4.12 18.67 20.92
N LEU A 393 3.25 17.72 21.28
CA LEU A 393 1.80 17.88 21.19
C LEU A 393 1.23 18.82 22.27
N GLN A 394 1.75 18.73 23.50
CA GLN A 394 1.34 19.64 24.59
C GLN A 394 1.81 21.07 24.33
N ASP A 395 3.02 21.24 23.78
CA ASP A 395 3.55 22.55 23.39
C ASP A 395 2.76 23.15 22.22
N PHE A 396 2.26 22.33 21.30
CA PHE A 396 1.33 22.75 20.24
C PHE A 396 -0.02 23.21 20.79
N ALA A 397 -0.62 22.46 21.74
CA ALA A 397 -1.88 22.83 22.39
C ALA A 397 -1.74 24.14 23.21
N ALA A 398 -0.65 24.30 23.95
CA ALA A 398 -0.38 25.51 24.74
C ALA A 398 -0.14 26.75 23.87
N LYS A 399 0.58 26.60 22.73
CA LYS A 399 0.82 27.69 21.77
C LYS A 399 -0.43 28.10 21.01
N MET A 400 -1.37 27.17 20.80
CA MET A 400 -2.69 27.47 20.25
C MET A 400 -3.47 28.37 21.22
N VAL A 401 -3.54 28.03 22.51
CA VAL A 401 -4.25 28.83 23.54
C VAL A 401 -3.68 30.26 23.67
N GLN A 402 -2.35 30.43 23.57
CA GLN A 402 -1.72 31.77 23.64
C GLN A 402 -1.99 32.68 22.44
N ARG A 403 -2.28 32.13 21.25
CA ARG A 403 -2.60 32.95 20.05
C ARG A 403 -4.04 33.50 20.05
N PHE A 404 -4.89 33.08 20.99
CA PHE A 404 -6.30 33.51 21.09
C PHE A 404 -6.52 34.87 21.79
N ASP A 405 -5.49 35.53 22.33
CA ASP A 405 -5.59 36.84 22.99
C ASP A 405 -5.87 38.01 22.01
N LEU A 406 -5.81 37.74 20.69
CA LEU A 406 -6.24 38.66 19.64
C LEU A 406 -7.78 38.75 19.52
N SER A 407 -8.52 37.70 19.91
CA SER A 407 -9.97 37.69 19.80
C SER A 407 -10.63 38.63 20.82
N ASN A 408 -10.13 38.65 22.06
CA ASN A 408 -10.62 39.53 23.12
C ASN A 408 -10.40 41.01 22.82
N SER A 409 -9.29 41.38 22.15
CA SER A 409 -9.04 42.77 21.76
C SER A 409 -9.89 43.21 20.57
N LEU A 410 -10.13 42.33 19.59
CA LEU A 410 -10.99 42.61 18.43
C LEU A 410 -12.48 42.63 18.79
N GLN A 411 -12.91 41.78 19.73
CA GLN A 411 -14.29 41.73 20.19
C GLN A 411 -14.66 42.95 21.04
N LYS A 412 -13.71 43.46 21.84
CA LYS A 412 -13.85 44.72 22.57
C LYS A 412 -13.91 45.94 21.64
N ILE A 413 -13.16 45.92 20.53
CA ILE A 413 -13.24 46.95 19.48
C ILE A 413 -14.54 46.83 18.67
N ALA A 414 -15.05 45.62 18.44
CA ALA A 414 -16.31 45.40 17.74
C ALA A 414 -17.53 45.84 18.56
N ASP A 415 -17.51 45.64 19.88
CA ASP A 415 -18.59 46.08 20.78
C ASP A 415 -18.60 47.61 20.96
N ASP A 416 -17.44 48.27 21.02
CA ASP A 416 -17.33 49.73 21.16
C ASP A 416 -17.89 50.53 19.95
N TYR A 417 -18.06 49.88 18.78
CA TYR A 417 -18.48 50.55 17.54
C TYR A 417 -19.74 49.95 16.89
N LYS A 418 -20.45 49.07 17.61
CA LYS A 418 -21.63 48.35 17.14
C LYS A 418 -22.80 49.24 16.71
N GLU A 419 -22.85 50.49 17.17
CA GLU A 419 -23.93 51.45 16.88
C GLU A 419 -23.57 52.51 15.82
N VAL A 420 -22.35 52.51 15.27
CA VAL A 420 -21.92 53.51 14.28
C VAL A 420 -22.11 52.97 12.86
N THR A 421 -23.19 53.37 12.20
CA THR A 421 -23.44 53.04 10.78
C THR A 421 -22.76 54.06 9.87
N VAL A 422 -21.70 53.63 9.18
CA VAL A 422 -20.96 54.49 8.24
C VAL A 422 -21.72 54.57 6.92
N THR A 423 -22.28 55.75 6.62
CA THR A 423 -22.95 56.05 5.34
C THR A 423 -22.18 57.14 4.57
N GLY A 424 -22.55 57.41 3.32
CA GLY A 424 -21.82 58.32 2.41
C GLY A 424 -21.67 59.78 2.89
N GLU A 425 -22.35 60.17 3.97
CA GLU A 425 -22.29 61.52 4.57
C GLU A 425 -21.39 61.60 5.82
N THR A 426 -20.68 60.53 6.16
CA THR A 426 -19.88 60.46 7.39
C THR A 426 -18.73 61.50 7.37
N PRO A 427 -18.64 62.41 8.37
CA PRO A 427 -17.63 63.46 8.40
C PRO A 427 -16.21 62.89 8.35
N ARG A 428 -15.33 63.48 7.51
CA ARG A 428 -13.95 62.99 7.30
C ARG A 428 -13.12 62.83 8.58
N GLY A 429 -13.40 63.62 9.63
CA GLY A 429 -12.74 63.49 10.93
C GLY A 429 -13.03 62.17 11.66
N VAL A 430 -14.25 61.64 11.50
CA VAL A 430 -14.66 60.35 12.08
C VAL A 430 -14.02 59.20 11.31
N LEU A 431 -14.00 59.29 9.97
CA LEU A 431 -13.33 58.30 9.13
C LEU A 431 -11.81 58.22 9.39
N ASN A 432 -11.16 59.37 9.62
CA ASN A 432 -9.72 59.41 9.92
C ASN A 432 -9.38 58.82 11.30
N ASN A 433 -10.24 59.00 12.31
CA ASN A 433 -10.04 58.34 13.61
C ASN A 433 -10.26 56.82 13.51
N LEU A 434 -11.23 56.38 12.70
CA LEU A 434 -11.53 54.97 12.46
C LEU A 434 -10.39 54.27 11.69
N LEU A 435 -9.75 54.97 10.75
CA LEU A 435 -8.56 54.48 10.04
C LEU A 435 -7.26 54.59 10.86
N ALA A 436 -7.22 55.42 11.91
CA ALA A 436 -6.07 55.55 12.79
C ALA A 436 -5.99 54.48 13.87
N SER A 437 -7.11 53.81 14.21
CA SER A 437 -7.18 52.74 15.21
C SER A 437 -6.95 51.33 14.64
N TYR A 438 -6.99 51.16 13.32
CA TYR A 438 -6.45 49.96 12.68
C TYR A 438 -4.91 49.98 12.78
N PRO A 439 -4.26 48.85 13.11
CA PRO A 439 -2.81 48.79 13.19
C PRO A 439 -2.22 49.14 11.82
N LYS A 440 -1.45 50.24 11.76
CA LYS A 440 -0.86 50.69 10.50
C LYS A 440 0.24 49.72 10.08
N THR A 441 0.14 49.20 8.86
CA THR A 441 1.23 48.52 8.15
C THR A 441 2.34 49.52 7.85
N ASN A 442 3.23 49.76 8.81
CA ASN A 442 4.58 50.29 8.63
C ASN A 442 5.28 50.31 10.00
N ASP A 443 5.91 49.20 10.36
CA ASP A 443 7.21 49.17 11.05
C ASP A 443 7.66 47.72 11.27
N VAL A 444 8.25 47.12 10.22
CA VAL A 444 9.48 46.32 10.38
C VAL A 444 10.39 46.67 9.21
N LYS A 445 11.29 47.63 9.46
CA LYS A 445 12.58 47.68 8.78
C LYS A 445 13.45 46.56 9.37
N GLY A 446 14.04 45.75 8.53
CA GLY A 446 15.00 44.69 8.91
C GLY A 446 14.71 43.41 8.18
#